data_AF-Q90216-F1
#
_entry.id   AF-Q90216-F1
#
_cell.length_a   1.000
_cell.length_b   1.000
_cell.length_c   1.000
_cell.angle_alpha   90.00
_cell.angle_beta   90.00
_cell.angle_gamma   90.00
#
_symmetry.space_group_name_H-M   'P 1'
#
loop_
_entity.id
_entity.type
_entity.pdbx_description
1 polymer ?
#
loop_
_entity_poly.entity_id
_entity_poly.type
_entity_poly.pdbx_seq_one_letter_code
_entity_poly.pdbx_strand_id
1 'polypeptide(L)'
;MFSIRMNKVLQGFVCLMLTHRIVGYPMDCKEDQDGTRCPSISLDKLLDRIIQHAELIYRVSEESCTLFEEMYIPSSIRAQLSRGGNACSTRSVPIQGRIQQISDKWLLHSTLVVIQSWTGPLQSLQITMDLYDNAPDGLLNKTKWMSTKLMNLEQGVTVLIRKMLNEDILVSDPSQNLTHFATQPNMVESVLTDYTLLTCFRKDAHRVETFLKLLKCRQSDRLSCFLY
;
A
#
# COMPACT_ATOMS: atom_id res chain seq x y z
N MET A 1 -28.77 21.32 -28.10
CA MET A 1 -27.44 21.54 -28.71
C MET A 1 -26.67 22.52 -27.82
N PHE A 2 -26.03 22.04 -26.75
CA PHE A 2 -25.10 22.83 -25.97
C PHE A 2 -23.80 22.05 -25.85
N SER A 3 -22.76 22.69 -26.37
CA SER A 3 -21.45 22.14 -26.68
C SER A 3 -20.61 21.95 -25.43
N ILE A 4 -19.93 20.80 -25.41
CA ILE A 4 -19.00 20.32 -24.39
C ILE A 4 -17.82 21.29 -24.29
N ARG A 5 -17.75 22.07 -23.20
CA ARG A 5 -16.51 22.77 -22.81
C ARG A 5 -15.68 21.83 -21.93
N MET A 6 -14.95 20.98 -22.63
CA MET A 6 -13.98 20.00 -22.14
C MET A 6 -12.85 20.72 -21.40
N ASN A 7 -12.84 20.62 -20.08
CA ASN A 7 -11.84 21.25 -19.22
C ASN A 7 -10.52 20.45 -19.28
N LYS A 8 -9.71 20.70 -20.31
CA LYS A 8 -8.42 20.04 -20.59
C LYS A 8 -7.25 20.51 -19.71
N VAL A 9 -7.48 21.14 -18.56
CA VAL A 9 -6.38 21.74 -17.79
C VAL A 9 -5.77 20.80 -16.74
N LEU A 10 -6.47 19.76 -16.28
CA LEU A 10 -5.92 18.85 -15.26
C LEU A 10 -5.28 17.56 -15.80
N GLN A 11 -5.59 17.19 -17.05
CA GLN A 11 -5.03 15.98 -17.67
C GLN A 11 -3.52 16.11 -17.98
N GLY A 12 -3.00 17.34 -18.06
CA GLY A 12 -1.56 17.60 -18.27
C GLY A 12 -0.71 17.35 -17.01
N PHE A 13 -1.22 17.66 -15.82
CA PHE A 13 -0.47 17.45 -14.57
C PHE A 13 -0.43 15.98 -14.15
N VAL A 14 -1.49 15.22 -14.44
CA VAL A 14 -1.53 13.78 -14.15
C VAL A 14 -0.52 13.01 -15.00
N CYS A 15 -0.35 13.34 -16.30
CA CYS A 15 0.67 12.70 -17.13
C CYS A 15 2.11 13.02 -16.71
N LEU A 16 2.40 14.24 -16.25
CA LEU A 16 3.76 14.60 -15.82
C LEU A 16 4.15 13.90 -14.51
N MET A 17 3.21 13.73 -13.56
CA MET A 17 3.50 13.04 -12.30
C MET A 17 3.55 11.51 -12.44
N LEU A 18 2.88 10.92 -13.45
CA LEU A 18 2.91 9.47 -13.70
C LEU A 18 4.26 8.96 -14.23
N THR A 19 5.12 9.84 -14.75
CA THR A 19 6.46 9.45 -15.24
C THR A 19 7.54 9.54 -14.16
N HIS A 20 7.25 10.13 -13.00
CA HIS A 20 8.22 10.21 -11.91
C HIS A 20 8.25 8.92 -11.06
N ARG A 21 8.02 7.75 -11.70
CA ARG A 21 8.45 6.48 -11.13
C ARG A 21 9.96 6.49 -11.12
N ILE A 22 10.49 6.71 -9.92
CA ILE A 22 11.89 6.50 -9.60
C ILE A 22 12.18 5.04 -9.94
N VAL A 23 12.72 4.81 -11.14
CA VAL A 23 13.54 3.62 -11.41
C VAL A 23 14.48 3.58 -10.22
N GLY A 24 14.35 2.54 -9.39
CA GLY A 24 15.24 2.36 -8.26
C GLY A 24 16.65 2.31 -8.81
N TYR A 25 17.35 3.43 -8.74
CA TYR A 25 18.74 3.48 -9.15
C TYR A 25 19.44 2.40 -8.32
N PRO A 26 20.22 1.49 -8.95
CA PRO A 26 21.16 0.72 -8.18
C PRO A 26 21.95 1.75 -7.36
N MET A 27 22.01 1.54 -6.04
CA MET A 27 22.90 2.31 -5.18
C MET A 27 24.29 2.06 -5.74
N ASP A 28 24.75 2.96 -6.61
CA ASP A 28 26.02 2.86 -7.30
C ASP A 28 27.08 3.16 -6.25
N CYS A 29 27.46 2.10 -5.56
CA CYS A 29 28.55 2.07 -4.62
C CYS A 29 29.82 2.29 -5.44
N LYS A 30 30.21 3.55 -5.60
CA LYS A 30 31.48 3.91 -6.20
C LYS A 30 32.58 3.30 -5.33
N GLU A 31 33.28 2.32 -5.88
CA GLU A 31 34.44 1.71 -5.28
C GLU A 31 35.54 2.77 -5.25
N ASP A 32 35.61 3.53 -4.16
CA ASP A 32 36.75 4.41 -3.93
C ASP A 32 38.01 3.52 -3.84
N GLN A 33 39.10 4.00 -4.45
CA GLN A 33 40.36 3.26 -4.62
C GLN A 33 40.96 2.71 -3.32
N ASP A 34 40.46 3.12 -2.16
CA ASP A 34 40.78 2.55 -0.86
C ASP A 34 39.78 1.46 -0.46
N GLY A 35 39.61 0.44 -1.32
CA GLY A 35 39.08 -0.91 -1.02
C GLY A 35 37.85 -1.01 -0.11
N THR A 36 37.05 0.04 0.03
CA THR A 36 36.00 0.13 1.04
C THR A 36 34.80 -0.60 0.48
N ARG A 37 34.83 -1.93 0.66
CA ARG A 37 33.74 -2.84 0.30
C ARG A 37 32.44 -2.25 0.84
N CYS A 38 31.54 -1.87 -0.07
CA CYS A 38 30.26 -1.32 0.34
C CYS A 38 29.60 -2.28 1.34
N PRO A 39 29.24 -1.83 2.56
CA PRO A 39 28.66 -2.71 3.56
C PRO A 39 27.32 -3.24 3.03
N SER A 40 27.33 -4.47 2.52
CA SER A 40 26.12 -5.12 2.03
C SER A 40 25.25 -5.49 3.23
N ILE A 41 24.02 -4.97 3.29
CA ILE A 41 23.04 -5.41 4.28
C ILE A 41 22.78 -6.91 4.10
N SER A 42 22.76 -7.71 5.17
CA SER A 42 22.41 -9.14 5.09
C SER A 42 20.94 -9.32 4.69
N LEU A 43 20.57 -10.49 4.12
CA LEU A 43 19.16 -10.77 3.80
C LEU A 43 18.29 -10.68 5.05
N ASP A 44 18.79 -11.26 6.15
CA ASP A 44 18.17 -11.25 7.47
C ASP A 44 17.84 -9.84 7.98
N LYS A 45 18.83 -8.93 7.97
CA LYS A 45 18.66 -7.53 8.40
C LYS A 45 17.78 -6.72 7.45
N LEU A 46 17.86 -7.00 6.15
CA LEU A 46 16.98 -6.37 5.16
C LEU A 46 15.52 -6.72 5.45
N LEU A 47 15.26 -8.01 5.67
CA LEU A 47 13.91 -8.51 5.94
C LEU A 47 13.36 -7.95 7.25
N ASP A 48 14.17 -7.85 8.31
CA ASP A 48 13.75 -7.22 9.57
C ASP A 48 13.34 -5.76 9.39
N ARG A 49 14.12 -4.99 8.62
CA ARG A 49 13.79 -3.58 8.35
C ARG A 49 12.50 -3.43 7.55
N ILE A 50 12.27 -4.30 6.56
CA ILE A 50 11.06 -4.29 5.75
C ILE A 50 9.83 -4.67 6.60
N ILE A 51 9.96 -5.67 7.47
CA ILE A 51 8.88 -6.07 8.39
C ILE A 51 8.54 -4.93 9.34
N GLN A 52 9.51 -4.31 10.00
CA GLN A 52 9.28 -3.17 10.90
C GLN A 52 8.56 -2.02 10.17
N HIS A 53 8.90 -1.80 8.90
CA HIS A 53 8.27 -0.78 8.09
C HIS A 53 6.81 -1.13 7.77
N ALA A 54 6.53 -2.37 7.40
CA ALA A 54 5.17 -2.85 7.16
C ALA A 54 4.30 -2.80 8.42
N GLU A 55 4.83 -3.22 9.58
CA GLU A 55 4.15 -3.13 10.88
C GLU A 55 3.77 -1.69 11.23
N LEU A 56 4.65 -0.73 10.95
CA LEU A 56 4.37 0.68 11.21
C LEU A 56 3.27 1.21 10.29
N ILE A 57 3.28 0.84 9.00
CA ILE A 57 2.22 1.21 8.06
C ILE A 57 0.88 0.61 8.50
N TYR A 58 0.86 -0.67 8.88
CA TYR A 58 -0.35 -1.32 9.40
C TYR A 58 -0.88 -0.59 10.64
N ARG A 59 -0.04 -0.31 11.63
CA ARG A 59 -0.45 0.42 12.84
C ARG A 59 -1.06 1.79 12.52
N VAL A 60 -0.39 2.59 11.69
CA VAL A 60 -0.91 3.92 11.31
C VAL A 60 -2.20 3.80 10.49
N SER A 61 -2.36 2.75 9.68
CA SER A 61 -3.60 2.48 8.96
C SER A 61 -4.76 2.12 9.89
N GLU A 62 -4.49 1.38 10.97
CA GLU A 62 -5.47 1.05 12.00
C GLU A 62 -5.92 2.30 12.76
N GLU A 63 -4.98 3.12 13.21
CA GLU A 63 -5.27 4.41 13.84
C GLU A 63 -6.09 5.33 12.93
N SER A 64 -5.75 5.38 11.63
CA SER A 64 -6.43 6.22 10.65
C SER A 64 -7.86 5.76 10.40
N CYS A 65 -8.08 4.44 10.30
CA CYS A 65 -9.43 3.86 10.20
C CYS A 65 -10.29 4.23 11.42
N THR A 66 -9.77 4.02 12.63
CA THR A 66 -10.48 4.33 13.87
C THR A 66 -10.84 5.81 13.95
N LEU A 67 -9.88 6.69 13.63
CA LEU A 67 -10.10 8.14 13.64
C LEU A 67 -11.18 8.57 12.63
N PHE A 68 -11.15 8.02 11.41
CA PHE A 68 -12.17 8.30 10.40
C PHE A 68 -13.55 7.82 10.85
N GLU A 69 -13.61 6.63 11.45
CA GLU A 69 -14.84 6.01 11.94
C GLU A 69 -15.48 6.81 13.10
N GLU A 70 -14.65 7.37 13.98
CA GLU A 70 -15.11 8.25 15.07
C GLU A 70 -15.63 9.60 14.57
N MET A 71 -15.02 10.17 13.53
CA MET A 71 -15.36 11.49 13.01
C MET A 71 -16.54 11.49 12.06
N TYR A 72 -16.61 10.52 11.14
CA TYR A 72 -17.50 10.58 9.99
C TYR A 72 -18.56 9.49 9.94
N ILE A 73 -18.39 8.40 10.69
CA ILE A 73 -19.30 7.25 10.63
C ILE A 73 -20.24 7.24 11.85
N PRO A 74 -21.56 7.48 11.66
CA PRO A 74 -22.53 7.40 12.74
C PRO A 74 -22.50 6.04 13.42
N SER A 75 -22.57 6.05 14.76
CA SER A 75 -22.55 4.83 15.59
C SER A 75 -23.68 3.85 15.22
N SER A 76 -24.81 4.34 14.73
CA SER A 76 -25.98 3.56 14.32
C SER A 76 -25.70 2.61 13.13
N ILE A 77 -24.79 2.98 12.23
CA ILE A 77 -24.47 2.19 11.02
C ILE A 77 -23.14 1.44 11.12
N ARG A 78 -22.30 1.79 12.09
CA ARG A 78 -20.95 1.25 12.28
C ARG A 78 -20.89 -0.28 12.32
N ALA A 79 -21.77 -0.89 13.13
CA ALA A 79 -21.85 -2.35 13.24
C ALA A 79 -22.34 -3.03 11.94
N GLN A 80 -23.14 -2.32 11.12
CA GLN A 80 -23.62 -2.84 9.85
C GLN A 80 -22.49 -2.81 8.81
N LEU A 81 -21.73 -1.71 8.78
CA LEU A 81 -20.58 -1.57 7.90
C LEU A 81 -19.46 -2.58 8.23
N SER A 82 -19.15 -2.80 9.52
CA SER A 82 -18.15 -3.80 9.90
C SER A 82 -18.56 -5.23 9.54
N ARG A 83 -19.86 -5.53 9.59
CA ARG A 83 -20.43 -6.86 9.31
C ARG A 83 -20.67 -7.10 7.82
N GLY A 84 -20.88 -6.05 7.03
CA GLY A 84 -21.11 -6.09 5.58
C GLY A 84 -19.96 -6.65 4.76
N GLY A 85 -18.85 -7.03 5.41
CA GLY A 85 -17.75 -7.73 4.75
C GLY A 85 -17.16 -6.87 3.66
N ASN A 86 -16.68 -5.67 4.00
CA ASN A 86 -16.12 -4.67 3.06
C ASN A 86 -15.35 -5.37 1.95
N ALA A 87 -15.95 -5.33 0.75
CA ALA A 87 -15.56 -6.06 -0.44
C ALA A 87 -14.30 -5.44 -1.05
N CYS A 88 -13.18 -5.57 -0.34
CA CYS A 88 -11.89 -5.19 -0.87
C CYS A 88 -11.63 -6.05 -2.10
N SER A 89 -11.43 -5.42 -3.26
CA SER A 89 -11.24 -6.13 -4.52
C SER A 89 -9.99 -7.03 -4.50
N THR A 90 -9.06 -6.78 -3.58
CA THR A 90 -7.96 -7.68 -3.20
C THR A 90 -8.51 -8.96 -2.56
N ARG A 91 -8.96 -9.90 -3.41
CA ARG A 91 -9.44 -11.23 -3.01
C ARG A 91 -8.55 -11.81 -1.90
N SER A 92 -9.16 -12.11 -0.76
CA SER A 92 -8.52 -12.81 0.35
C SER A 92 -8.13 -14.21 -0.12
N VAL A 93 -6.84 -14.49 -0.20
CA VAL A 93 -6.35 -15.87 -0.29
C VAL A 93 -6.36 -16.38 1.15
N PRO A 94 -7.17 -17.38 1.51
CA PRO A 94 -7.17 -17.93 2.87
C PRO A 94 -5.80 -18.55 3.15
N ILE A 95 -5.04 -17.88 4.02
CA ILE A 95 -3.66 -18.23 4.39
C ILE A 95 -3.67 -19.55 5.17
N GLN A 96 -4.57 -19.69 6.16
CA GLN A 96 -4.55 -20.73 7.20
C GLN A 96 -4.48 -22.19 6.71
N GLY A 97 -4.99 -22.53 5.53
CA GLY A 97 -5.00 -23.92 5.03
C GLY A 97 -3.99 -24.23 3.92
N ARG A 98 -3.37 -23.23 3.30
CA ARG A 98 -2.47 -23.42 2.14
C ARG A 98 -1.07 -22.88 2.34
N ILE A 99 -0.71 -22.42 3.54
CA ILE A 99 0.62 -21.85 3.84
C ILE A 99 1.76 -22.71 3.27
N GLN A 100 1.64 -24.04 3.30
CA GLN A 100 2.70 -24.94 2.85
C GLN A 100 2.86 -25.03 1.32
N GLN A 101 1.87 -24.60 0.53
CA GLN A 101 1.92 -24.61 -0.95
C GLN A 101 2.24 -23.24 -1.55
N ILE A 102 2.24 -22.17 -0.76
CA ILE A 102 2.52 -20.82 -1.27
C ILE A 102 4.03 -20.65 -1.40
N SER A 103 4.53 -20.43 -2.62
CA SER A 103 5.96 -20.21 -2.86
C SER A 103 6.42 -18.82 -2.38
N ASP A 104 7.71 -18.70 -2.01
CA ASP A 104 8.32 -17.41 -1.64
C ASP A 104 8.22 -16.40 -2.78
N LYS A 105 8.38 -16.87 -4.02
CA LYS A 105 8.16 -16.07 -5.23
C LYS A 105 6.76 -15.47 -5.26
N TRP A 106 5.73 -16.28 -4.98
CA TRP A 106 4.36 -15.79 -4.96
C TRP A 106 4.14 -14.76 -3.83
N LEU A 107 4.68 -15.00 -2.63
CA LEU A 107 4.56 -14.07 -1.50
C LEU A 107 5.16 -12.70 -1.84
N LEU A 108 6.39 -12.71 -2.35
CA LEU A 108 7.11 -11.49 -2.67
C LEU A 108 6.41 -10.67 -3.76
N HIS A 109 6.06 -11.31 -4.89
CA HIS A 109 5.36 -10.62 -5.99
C HIS A 109 3.95 -10.17 -5.58
N SER A 110 3.23 -10.96 -4.78
CA SER A 110 1.92 -10.55 -4.26
C SER A 110 2.04 -9.33 -3.34
N THR A 111 3.04 -9.32 -2.44
CA THR A 111 3.32 -8.17 -1.59
C THR A 111 3.59 -6.91 -2.42
N LEU A 112 4.43 -7.02 -3.46
CA LEU A 112 4.74 -5.89 -4.33
C LEU A 112 3.50 -5.37 -5.06
N VAL A 113 2.69 -6.26 -5.63
CA VAL A 113 1.45 -5.88 -6.34
C VAL A 113 0.49 -5.15 -5.41
N VAL A 114 0.31 -5.65 -4.18
CA VAL A 114 -0.55 -4.99 -3.18
C VAL A 114 -0.02 -3.58 -2.90
N ILE A 115 1.27 -3.42 -2.60
CA ILE A 115 1.88 -2.11 -2.33
C ILE A 115 1.64 -1.14 -3.51
N GLN A 116 1.92 -1.59 -4.72
CA GLN A 116 1.80 -0.76 -5.93
C GLN A 116 0.34 -0.33 -6.21
N SER A 117 -0.62 -1.16 -5.84
CA SER A 117 -2.05 -0.90 -6.07
C SER A 117 -2.60 0.26 -5.22
N TRP A 118 -1.90 0.68 -4.17
CA TRP A 118 -2.40 1.65 -3.19
C TRP A 118 -2.00 3.10 -3.44
N THR A 119 -1.12 3.37 -4.41
CA THR A 119 -0.69 4.74 -4.75
C THR A 119 -1.88 5.62 -5.17
N GLY A 120 -2.67 5.18 -6.15
CA GLY A 120 -3.83 5.92 -6.66
C GLY A 120 -4.96 6.08 -5.63
N PRO A 121 -5.38 4.99 -4.96
CA PRO A 121 -6.41 5.08 -3.91
C PRO A 121 -6.04 6.00 -2.74
N LEU A 122 -4.79 5.98 -2.25
CA LEU A 122 -4.37 6.88 -1.16
C LEU A 122 -4.33 8.35 -1.60
N GLN A 123 -3.95 8.62 -2.86
CA GLN A 123 -4.00 9.97 -3.41
C GLN A 123 -5.45 10.46 -3.55
N SER A 124 -6.34 9.59 -4.04
CA SER A 124 -7.77 9.91 -4.19
C SER A 124 -8.39 10.23 -2.83
N LEU A 125 -8.07 9.44 -1.80
CA LEU A 125 -8.51 9.66 -0.42
C LEU A 125 -8.03 11.01 0.14
N GLN A 126 -6.81 11.45 -0.17
CA GLN A 126 -6.32 12.77 0.27
C GLN A 126 -7.13 13.89 -0.37
N ILE A 127 -7.41 13.78 -1.67
CA ILE A 127 -8.18 14.79 -2.41
C ILE A 127 -9.60 14.87 -1.87
N THR A 128 -10.27 13.75 -1.61
CA THR A 128 -11.65 13.75 -1.10
C THR A 128 -11.74 14.29 0.33
N MET A 129 -10.81 13.90 1.21
CA MET A 129 -10.78 14.41 2.59
C MET A 129 -10.53 15.92 2.66
N ASP A 130 -9.73 16.49 1.76
CA ASP A 130 -9.52 17.94 1.66
C ASP A 130 -10.80 18.72 1.31
N LEU A 131 -11.85 18.04 0.82
CA LEU A 131 -13.15 18.64 0.52
C LEU A 131 -14.14 18.59 1.68
N TYR A 132 -13.82 17.87 2.77
CA TYR A 132 -14.70 17.74 3.91
C TYR A 132 -14.64 18.98 4.81
N ASP A 133 -15.80 19.40 5.31
CA ASP A 133 -15.88 20.44 6.33
C ASP A 133 -15.07 20.01 7.56
N ASN A 134 -14.11 20.84 7.99
CA ASN A 134 -13.19 20.56 9.09
C ASN A 134 -12.34 19.30 8.86
N ALA A 135 -11.74 19.17 7.67
CA ALA A 135 -10.76 18.13 7.37
C ALA A 135 -9.76 17.96 8.53
N PRO A 136 -9.72 16.78 9.19
CA PRO A 136 -8.89 16.55 10.35
C PRO A 136 -7.43 16.52 9.92
N ASP A 137 -6.71 17.62 10.16
CA ASP A 137 -5.28 17.76 9.83
C ASP A 137 -4.47 16.54 10.27
N GLY A 138 -4.80 15.97 11.43
CA GLY A 138 -4.18 14.74 11.95
C GLY A 138 -4.35 13.52 11.04
N LEU A 139 -5.54 13.33 10.45
CA LEU A 139 -5.83 12.21 9.56
C LEU A 139 -5.21 12.42 8.18
N LEU A 140 -5.32 13.63 7.62
CA LEU A 140 -4.73 13.98 6.34
C LEU A 140 -3.19 13.85 6.39
N ASN A 141 -2.57 14.27 7.49
CA ASN A 141 -1.13 14.09 7.69
C ASN A 141 -0.75 12.61 7.81
N LYS A 142 -1.59 11.78 8.45
CA LYS A 142 -1.37 10.32 8.48
C LYS A 142 -1.46 9.70 7.09
N THR A 143 -2.41 10.09 6.23
CA THR A 143 -2.50 9.53 4.86
C THR A 143 -1.34 9.94 3.95
N LYS A 144 -0.88 11.18 4.06
CA LYS A 144 0.36 11.66 3.39
C LYS A 144 1.59 10.88 3.86
N TRP A 145 1.70 10.66 5.17
CA TRP A 145 2.75 9.84 5.77
C TRP A 145 2.71 8.40 5.25
N MET A 146 1.53 7.76 5.22
CA MET A 146 1.36 6.39 4.73
C MET A 146 1.75 6.28 3.26
N SER A 147 1.38 7.24 2.41
CA SER A 147 1.76 7.27 1.00
C SER A 147 3.29 7.31 0.83
N THR A 148 3.96 8.17 1.57
CA THR A 148 5.43 8.29 1.54
C THR A 148 6.10 7.00 2.00
N LYS A 149 5.57 6.37 3.05
CA LYS A 149 6.16 5.16 3.63
C LYS A 149 5.90 3.92 2.79
N LEU A 150 4.75 3.87 2.12
CA LEU A 150 4.43 2.83 1.15
C LEU A 150 5.41 2.82 -0.04
N MET A 151 5.78 3.99 -0.56
CA MET A 151 6.82 4.09 -1.62
C MET A 151 8.18 3.55 -1.16
N ASN A 152 8.59 3.89 0.07
CA ASN A 152 9.83 3.37 0.64
C ASN A 152 9.77 1.84 0.87
N LEU A 153 8.60 1.32 1.24
CA LEU A 153 8.38 -0.13 1.38
C LEU A 153 8.46 -0.82 0.02
N GLU A 154 7.90 -0.24 -1.05
CA GLU A 154 8.02 -0.74 -2.42
C GLU A 154 9.47 -0.92 -2.83
N GLN A 155 10.31 0.08 -2.58
CA GLN A 155 11.75 0.00 -2.85
C GLN A 155 12.41 -1.12 -2.04
N GLY A 156 12.09 -1.22 -0.74
CA GLY A 156 12.60 -2.28 0.12
C GLY A 156 12.23 -3.68 -0.38
N VAL A 157 10.97 -3.89 -0.76
CA VAL A 157 10.47 -5.15 -1.32
C VAL A 157 11.10 -5.46 -2.67
N THR A 158 11.33 -4.44 -3.51
CA THR A 158 12.02 -4.60 -4.80
C THR A 158 13.46 -5.09 -4.60
N VAL A 159 14.20 -4.50 -3.65
CA VAL A 159 15.56 -4.96 -3.29
C VAL A 159 15.53 -6.37 -2.72
N LEU A 160 14.52 -6.70 -1.90
CA LEU A 160 14.33 -8.03 -1.34
C LEU A 160 14.10 -9.09 -2.43
N ILE A 161 13.25 -8.79 -3.41
CA ILE A 161 12.99 -9.69 -4.55
C ILE A 161 14.26 -9.94 -5.35
N ARG A 162 15.00 -8.88 -5.70
CA ARG A 162 16.28 -9.03 -6.39
C ARG A 162 17.23 -9.92 -5.61
N LYS A 163 17.28 -9.76 -4.29
CA LYS A 163 18.17 -10.55 -3.43
C LYS A 163 17.76 -12.01 -3.25
N MET A 164 16.46 -12.31 -3.20
CA MET A 164 15.95 -13.66 -2.96
C MET A 164 15.73 -14.46 -4.25
N LEU A 165 15.33 -13.80 -5.33
CA LEU A 165 14.96 -14.44 -6.60
C LEU A 165 15.98 -14.22 -7.71
N ASN A 166 16.97 -13.33 -7.53
CA ASN A 166 17.87 -12.88 -8.59
C ASN A 166 17.13 -12.36 -9.84
N GLU A 167 15.96 -11.76 -9.62
CA GLU A 167 15.10 -11.19 -10.65
C GLU A 167 15.26 -9.66 -10.64
N ASP A 168 15.48 -9.05 -11.81
CA ASP A 168 15.24 -7.63 -12.00
C ASP A 168 13.75 -7.40 -12.24
N ILE A 169 13.13 -6.63 -11.35
CA ILE A 169 11.72 -6.34 -11.45
C ILE A 169 11.53 -5.09 -12.30
N LEU A 170 10.82 -5.25 -13.41
CA LEU A 170 10.18 -4.12 -14.08
C LEU A 170 8.94 -3.75 -13.27
N VAL A 171 8.95 -2.54 -12.73
CA VAL A 171 7.82 -1.95 -12.02
C VAL A 171 6.63 -1.92 -12.99
N SER A 172 5.64 -2.79 -12.78
CA SER A 172 4.41 -2.77 -13.57
C SER A 172 3.60 -1.53 -13.22
N ASP A 173 3.03 -0.91 -14.26
CA ASP A 173 1.99 0.11 -14.08
C ASP A 173 0.72 -0.62 -13.60
N PRO A 174 0.25 -0.45 -12.34
CA PRO A 174 -1.06 -0.92 -11.92
C PRO A 174 -2.08 0.06 -12.49
N SER A 175 -2.18 0.11 -13.81
CA SER A 175 -3.20 0.83 -14.54
C SER A 175 -4.39 -0.10 -14.76
N GLN A 176 -5.03 -0.58 -13.70
CA GLN A 176 -6.30 -1.29 -13.85
C GLN A 176 -7.30 -0.86 -12.77
N ASN A 177 -8.32 -0.14 -13.27
CA ASN A 177 -9.68 -0.05 -12.77
C ASN A 177 -9.95 0.93 -11.63
N LEU A 178 -10.05 2.22 -11.99
CA LEU A 178 -11.10 3.08 -11.44
C LEU A 178 -11.74 3.86 -12.60
N THR A 179 -12.71 3.23 -13.27
CA THR A 179 -13.70 3.95 -14.07
C THR A 179 -14.62 4.71 -13.12
N HIS A 180 -14.23 5.93 -12.73
CA HIS A 180 -15.11 6.79 -11.94
C HIS A 180 -15.94 7.64 -12.90
N PHE A 181 -17.23 7.30 -13.04
CA PHE A 181 -18.21 8.18 -13.64
C PHE A 181 -18.36 9.40 -12.73
N ALA A 182 -17.80 10.53 -13.15
CA ALA A 182 -17.85 11.79 -12.41
C ALA A 182 -19.24 12.43 -12.51
N THR A 183 -20.20 11.91 -11.76
CA THR A 183 -21.21 12.77 -11.13
C THR A 183 -20.63 13.18 -9.80
N GLN A 184 -20.73 14.46 -9.40
CA GLN A 184 -20.36 14.90 -8.05
C GLN A 184 -21.07 13.99 -7.05
N PRO A 185 -20.37 13.07 -6.37
CA PRO A 185 -21.03 12.17 -5.43
C PRO A 185 -21.60 13.02 -4.31
N ASN A 186 -22.74 12.59 -3.76
CA ASN A 186 -23.24 13.22 -2.55
C ASN A 186 -22.21 13.02 -1.42
N MET A 187 -22.17 13.94 -0.45
CA MET A 187 -21.18 13.92 0.64
C MET A 187 -21.17 12.57 1.40
N VAL A 188 -22.36 11.99 1.61
CA VAL A 188 -22.51 10.72 2.32
C VAL A 188 -21.87 9.55 1.57
N GLU A 189 -22.06 9.49 0.26
CA GLU A 189 -21.46 8.48 -0.62
C GLU A 189 -19.93 8.61 -0.67
N SER A 190 -19.42 9.85 -0.67
CA SER A 190 -17.97 10.12 -0.59
C SER A 190 -17.39 9.59 0.72
N VAL A 191 -18.03 9.90 1.86
CA VAL A 191 -17.60 9.45 3.19
C VAL A 191 -17.59 7.92 3.29
N LEU A 192 -18.62 7.24 2.78
CA LEU A 192 -18.70 5.77 2.79
C LEU A 192 -17.66 5.12 1.87
N THR A 193 -17.38 5.75 0.72
CA THR A 193 -16.35 5.30 -0.22
C THR A 193 -14.97 5.40 0.41
N ASP A 194 -14.67 6.53 1.04
CA ASP A 194 -13.40 6.77 1.73
C ASP A 194 -13.19 5.84 2.93
N TYR A 195 -14.24 5.59 3.70
CA TYR A 195 -14.20 4.62 4.79
C TYR A 195 -13.90 3.20 4.29
N THR A 196 -14.48 2.83 3.14
CA THR A 196 -14.20 1.54 2.49
C THR A 196 -12.76 1.46 2.02
N LEU A 197 -12.24 2.53 1.39
CA LEU A 197 -10.84 2.63 0.97
C LEU A 197 -9.88 2.46 2.15
N LEU A 198 -10.07 3.21 3.23
CA LEU A 198 -9.26 3.10 4.45
C LEU A 198 -9.31 1.69 5.05
N THR A 199 -10.51 1.11 5.17
CA THR A 199 -10.67 -0.24 5.71
C THR A 199 -9.93 -1.28 4.86
N CYS A 200 -9.98 -1.13 3.54
CA CYS A 200 -9.29 -2.02 2.63
C CYS A 200 -7.77 -1.83 2.67
N PHE A 201 -7.30 -0.59 2.77
CA PHE A 201 -5.87 -0.30 2.95
C PHE A 201 -5.34 -0.97 4.22
N ARG A 202 -6.07 -0.86 5.34
CA ARG A 202 -5.71 -1.53 6.59
C ARG A 202 -5.59 -3.05 6.45
N LYS A 203 -6.58 -3.68 5.80
CA LYS A 203 -6.56 -5.15 5.58
C LYS A 203 -5.37 -5.57 4.71
N ASP A 204 -5.08 -4.80 3.66
CA ASP A 204 -3.97 -5.08 2.77
C ASP A 204 -2.60 -4.80 3.42
N ALA A 205 -2.50 -3.77 4.26
CA ALA A 205 -1.31 -3.50 5.06
C ALA A 205 -1.02 -4.65 6.05
N HIS A 206 -2.04 -5.13 6.76
CA HIS A 206 -1.93 -6.32 7.60
C HIS A 206 -1.47 -7.54 6.80
N ARG A 207 -2.03 -7.74 5.61
CA ARG A 207 -1.67 -8.85 4.73
C ARG A 207 -0.22 -8.80 4.27
N VAL A 208 0.27 -7.61 3.90
CA VAL A 208 1.67 -7.37 3.54
C VAL A 208 2.59 -7.71 4.71
N GLU A 209 2.24 -7.24 5.91
CA GLU A 209 2.96 -7.57 7.14
C GLU A 209 3.01 -9.09 7.37
N THR A 210 1.87 -9.79 7.32
CA THR A 210 1.77 -11.25 7.48
C THR A 210 2.63 -11.98 6.45
N PHE A 211 2.60 -11.58 5.18
CA PHE A 211 3.40 -12.23 4.13
C PHE A 211 4.90 -12.07 4.37
N LEU A 212 5.35 -10.89 4.83
CA LEU A 212 6.75 -10.64 5.14
C LEU A 212 7.21 -11.42 6.38
N LYS A 213 6.36 -11.50 7.42
CA LYS A 213 6.64 -12.33 8.61
C LYS A 213 6.72 -13.82 8.26
N LEU A 214 5.84 -14.30 7.38
CA LEU A 214 5.88 -15.67 6.87
C LEU A 214 7.20 -15.95 6.12
N LEU A 215 7.63 -15.03 5.25
CA LEU A 215 8.92 -15.13 4.57
C LEU A 215 10.08 -15.22 5.58
N LYS A 216 10.13 -14.33 6.58
CA LYS A 216 11.18 -14.35 7.61
C LYS A 216 11.20 -15.65 8.39
N CYS A 217 10.03 -16.16 8.75
CA CYS A 217 9.91 -17.41 9.47
C CYS A 217 10.50 -18.59 8.66
N ARG A 218 10.19 -18.68 7.36
CA ARG A 218 10.76 -19.69 6.46
C ARG A 218 12.27 -19.57 6.30
N GLN A 219 12.79 -18.35 6.20
CA GLN A 219 14.23 -18.10 6.07
C GLN A 219 15.02 -18.43 7.35
N SER A 220 14.36 -18.42 8.52
CA SER A 220 15.01 -18.70 9.80
C SER A 220 15.01 -20.18 10.19
N ASP A 221 14.44 -21.06 9.35
CA ASP A 221 14.23 -22.50 9.59
C ASP A 221 13.67 -22.83 10.99
N ARG A 222 12.90 -21.90 11.57
CA ARG A 222 12.18 -22.15 12.81
C ARG A 222 10.94 -22.95 12.44
N LEU A 223 10.99 -24.26 12.68
CA LEU A 223 10.01 -25.33 12.38
C LEU A 223 8.52 -25.05 12.72
N SER A 224 8.17 -23.88 13.24
CA SER A 224 6.85 -23.55 13.77
C SER A 224 6.36 -22.16 13.29
N CYS A 225 6.12 -21.98 12.00
CA CYS A 225 5.49 -20.76 11.45
C CYS A 225 3.97 -20.70 11.69
N PHE A 226 3.49 -21.14 12.87
CA PHE A 226 2.07 -21.34 13.16
C PHE A 226 1.32 -20.09 13.64
N LEU A 227 1.98 -18.93 13.79
CA LEU A 227 1.41 -17.77 14.50
C LEU A 227 1.18 -16.50 13.65
N TYR A 228 1.12 -16.61 12.31
CA TYR A 228 0.92 -15.43 11.44
C TYR A 228 -0.21 -15.61 10.44
#